data_AF-A0A520ABN0-F1
#
_entry.id   AF-A0A520ABN0-F1
#
_cell.length_a   1.000
_cell.length_b   1.000
_cell.length_c   1.000
_cell.angle_alpha   90.00
_cell.angle_beta   90.00
_cell.angle_gamma   90.00
#
_symmetry.space_group_name_H-M   'P 1'
#
loop_
_entity.id
_entity.type
_entity.pdbx_description
1 polymer ?
#
loop_
_entity_poly.entity_id
_entity_poly.type
_entity_poly.pdbx_seq_one_letter_code
_entity_poly.pdbx_strand_id
1 'polypeptide(L)'
;MTDMIERKSDPYNAEPTPGALIERFLTPQALFYVRSHGAVPDLPADHRIEVSGTGMASRSFSVEELKSALATRTVTAVLQCAGNRRTDLQ
;
A
#
# COMPACT_ATOMS: atom_id res chain seq x y z
N MET A 1 16.81 -17.59 -4.97
CA MET A 1 15.81 -17.05 -5.91
C MET A 1 14.91 -16.17 -5.09
N THR A 2 14.72 -14.91 -5.44
CA THR A 2 13.81 -14.02 -4.71
C THR A 2 12.38 -14.37 -5.14
N ASP A 3 11.44 -14.52 -4.20
CA ASP A 3 10.03 -14.85 -4.50
C ASP A 3 9.23 -13.67 -5.07
N MET A 4 9.92 -12.60 -5.46
CA MET A 4 9.38 -11.38 -6.06
C MET A 4 9.96 -11.18 -7.46
N ILE A 5 9.10 -10.82 -8.40
CA ILE A 5 9.43 -10.41 -9.76
C ILE A 5 9.48 -8.88 -9.79
N GLU A 6 10.68 -8.32 -9.96
CA GLU A 6 10.84 -6.88 -10.17
C GLU A 6 10.39 -6.50 -11.58
N ARG A 7 9.46 -5.55 -11.69
CA ARG A 7 8.99 -4.98 -12.97
C ARG A 7 9.65 -3.64 -13.28
N LYS A 8 10.02 -2.90 -12.24
CA LYS A 8 10.72 -1.62 -12.35
C LYS A 8 11.49 -1.36 -11.05
N SER A 9 12.74 -0.90 -11.15
CA SER A 9 13.58 -0.58 -9.99
C SER A 9 13.31 0.81 -9.42
N ASP A 10 13.08 1.82 -10.28
CA ASP A 10 12.84 3.21 -9.83
C ASP A 10 11.80 3.95 -10.72
N PRO A 11 10.61 4.29 -10.19
CA PRO A 11 10.09 3.89 -8.88
C PRO A 11 9.89 2.37 -8.79
N TYR A 12 10.12 1.82 -7.60
CA TYR A 12 10.05 0.38 -7.36
C TYR A 12 8.64 -0.18 -7.61
N ASN A 13 8.57 -1.22 -8.45
CA ASN A 13 7.35 -1.97 -8.73
C ASN A 13 7.70 -3.45 -8.83
N ALA A 14 7.05 -4.28 -8.02
CA ALA A 14 7.29 -5.72 -7.98
C ALA A 14 6.02 -6.47 -7.59
N GLU A 15 5.94 -7.72 -8.00
CA GLU A 15 4.85 -8.64 -7.65
C GLU A 15 5.41 -10.00 -7.24
N PRO A 16 4.73 -10.77 -6.38
CA PRO A 16 5.19 -12.12 -6.05
C PRO A 16 5.20 -13.03 -7.28
N THR A 17 6.05 -14.05 -7.26
CA THR A 17 5.94 -15.13 -8.26
C THR A 17 4.56 -15.80 -8.17
N PRO A 18 4.00 -16.35 -9.26
CA PRO A 18 2.67 -16.96 -9.24
C PRO A 18 2.50 -18.05 -8.18
N GLY A 19 3.55 -18.85 -7.93
CA GLY A 19 3.54 -19.88 -6.88
C GLY A 19 3.45 -19.27 -5.48
N ALA A 20 4.27 -18.26 -5.20
CA ALA A 20 4.26 -17.56 -3.92
C ALA A 20 2.94 -16.78 -3.67
N LEU A 21 2.32 -16.25 -4.73
CA LEU A 21 1.06 -15.51 -4.64
C LEU A 21 -0.09 -16.37 -4.10
N ILE A 22 -0.18 -17.63 -4.53
CA ILE A 22 -1.31 -18.53 -4.22
C ILE A 22 -1.06 -19.41 -3.00
N GLU A 23 0.13 -19.37 -2.41
CA GLU A 23 0.54 -20.26 -1.31
C GLU A 23 -0.32 -20.05 -0.05
N ARG A 24 -0.76 -18.82 0.20
CA ARG A 24 -1.49 -18.44 1.42
C ARG A 24 -2.67 -17.53 1.09
N PHE A 25 -3.79 -17.71 1.79
CA PHE A 25 -4.97 -16.86 1.64
C PHE A 25 -4.68 -15.39 1.99
N LEU A 26 -3.90 -15.16 3.04
CA LEU A 26 -3.35 -13.84 3.36
C LEU A 26 -1.90 -13.80 2.90
N THR A 27 -1.63 -13.03 1.85
CA THR A 27 -0.27 -12.82 1.33
C THR A 27 0.62 -12.24 2.43
N PRO A 28 1.76 -12.88 2.76
CA PRO A 28 2.71 -12.32 3.73
C PRO A 28 3.15 -10.90 3.32
N GLN A 29 3.40 -10.02 4.30
CA GLN A 29 3.78 -8.63 4.06
C GLN A 29 4.97 -8.48 3.09
N ALA A 30 5.97 -9.36 3.20
CA ALA A 30 7.14 -9.36 2.33
C ALA A 30 6.85 -9.75 0.87
N LEU A 31 5.68 -10.35 0.60
CA LEU A 31 5.23 -10.81 -0.71
C LEU A 31 4.06 -9.97 -1.27
N PHE A 32 3.59 -8.96 -0.53
CA PHE A 32 2.54 -8.08 -1.01
C PHE A 32 3.09 -7.23 -2.18
N TYR A 33 2.36 -7.16 -3.29
CA TYR A 33 2.86 -6.44 -4.48
C TYR A 33 3.13 -4.97 -4.14
N VAL A 34 4.18 -4.41 -4.74
CA VAL A 34 4.53 -3.00 -4.59
C VAL A 34 4.24 -2.28 -5.89
N ARG A 35 3.46 -1.19 -5.81
CA ARG A 35 3.23 -0.29 -6.94
C ARG A 35 3.50 1.15 -6.53
N SER A 36 4.70 1.64 -6.83
CA SER A 36 5.07 3.04 -6.60
C SER A 36 5.09 3.86 -7.89
N HIS A 37 4.63 5.11 -7.80
CA HIS A 37 4.71 6.12 -8.88
C HIS A 37 5.89 7.08 -8.70
N GLY A 38 6.48 7.14 -7.51
CA GLY A 38 7.64 7.97 -7.19
C GLY A 38 8.43 7.37 -6.01
N ALA A 39 9.36 8.16 -5.48
CA ALA A 39 10.15 7.77 -4.31
C ALA A 39 9.26 7.53 -3.08
N VAL A 40 9.67 6.57 -2.24
CA VAL A 40 9.03 6.35 -0.94
C VAL A 40 9.40 7.52 -0.03
N PRO A 41 8.43 8.24 0.56
CA PRO A 41 8.74 9.36 1.44
C PRO A 41 9.35 8.87 2.75
N ASP A 42 10.38 9.58 3.22
CA ASP A 42 10.86 9.48 4.60
C ASP A 42 10.07 10.47 5.46
N LEU A 43 9.21 9.95 6.33
CA LEU A 43 8.29 10.77 7.13
C LEU A 43 8.86 10.97 8.54
N PRO A 44 8.85 12.21 9.07
CA PRO A 44 9.32 12.46 10.42
C PRO A 44 8.35 11.87 11.47
N ALA A 45 8.84 11.68 12.69
CA ALA A 45 8.06 11.11 13.79
C ALA A 45 6.81 11.94 14.16
N ASP A 46 6.83 13.25 13.88
CA ASP A 46 5.74 14.18 14.13
C ASP A 46 4.85 14.41 12.88
N HIS A 47 4.94 13.53 11.88
CA HIS A 47 4.10 13.60 10.68
C HIS A 47 2.61 13.72 11.04
N ARG A 48 1.93 14.65 10.35
CA ARG A 48 0.50 14.91 10.55
C ARG A 48 -0.30 14.63 9.28
N ILE A 49 -1.51 14.11 9.49
CA ILE A 49 -2.48 13.79 8.44
C ILE A 49 -3.55 14.90 8.43
N GLU A 50 -3.67 15.59 7.30
CA GLU A 50 -4.70 16.61 7.09
C GLU A 50 -5.95 15.98 6.47
N VAL A 51 -7.11 16.34 7.02
CA VAL A 51 -8.44 15.99 6.49
C VAL A 51 -9.20 17.29 6.26
N SER A 52 -9.56 17.54 5.01
CA SER A 52 -10.30 18.73 4.58
C SER A 52 -11.34 18.35 3.51
N GLY A 53 -12.34 19.21 3.31
CA GLY A 53 -13.41 18.96 2.36
C GLY A 53 -14.38 20.14 2.25
N THR A 54 -15.25 20.10 1.24
CA THR A 54 -16.24 21.17 1.02
C THR A 54 -17.19 21.29 2.21
N GLY A 55 -17.33 22.50 2.76
CA GLY A 55 -18.18 22.75 3.94
C GLY A 55 -17.61 22.25 5.27
N MET A 56 -16.36 21.79 5.30
CA MET A 56 -15.65 21.35 6.50
C MET A 56 -14.39 22.18 6.73
N ALA A 57 -14.17 22.61 7.97
CA ALA A 57 -12.89 23.19 8.36
C ALA A 57 -11.79 22.11 8.33
N SER A 58 -10.63 22.44 7.78
CA SER A 58 -9.48 21.52 7.76
C SER A 58 -9.06 21.14 9.19
N ARG A 59 -8.75 19.87 9.38
CA ARG A 59 -8.24 19.32 10.65
C ARG A 59 -6.98 18.53 10.38
N SER A 60 -6.03 18.61 11.30
CA SER A 60 -4.76 17.91 11.21
C SER A 60 -4.58 17.01 12.43
N PHE A 61 -4.18 15.76 12.24
CA PHE A 61 -4.03 14.76 13.30
C PHE A 61 -2.64 14.12 13.27
N SER A 62 -2.06 13.82 14.43
CA SER A 62 -0.98 12.84 14.52
C SER A 62 -1.53 11.41 14.38
N VAL A 63 -0.64 10.44 14.15
CA VAL A 63 -1.03 9.02 14.10
C VAL A 63 -1.55 8.55 15.46
N GLU A 64 -0.98 9.02 16.57
CA GLU A 64 -1.43 8.72 17.93
C GLU A 64 -2.83 9.30 18.21
N GLU A 65 -3.11 10.52 17.76
CA GLU A 65 -4.43 11.14 17.87
C GLU A 65 -5.50 10.31 17.13
N LEU A 66 -5.20 9.85 15.90
CA LEU A 66 -6.13 9.00 15.15
C LEU A 66 -6.38 7.66 15.84
N LYS A 67 -5.32 7.00 16.34
CA LYS A 67 -5.41 5.70 17.02
C LYS A 67 -6.18 5.77 18.35
N SER A 68 -6.08 6.90 19.06
CA SER A 68 -6.75 7.10 20.35
C SER A 68 -8.19 7.59 20.21
N ALA A 69 -8.48 8.44 19.22
CA ALA A 69 -9.79 9.04 19.04
C ALA A 69 -10.80 8.13 18.32
N LEU A 70 -10.32 7.13 17.55
CA LEU A 70 -11.17 6.29 16.70
C LEU A 70 -11.07 4.81 17.10
N ALA A 71 -12.21 4.13 17.12
CA ALA A 71 -12.24 2.69 17.32
C ALA A 71 -11.58 1.96 16.14
N THR A 72 -10.60 1.11 16.43
CA THR A 72 -9.94 0.29 15.40
C THR A 72 -10.90 -0.73 14.82
N ARG A 73 -10.92 -0.85 13.48
CA ARG A 73 -11.64 -1.90 12.76
C ARG A 73 -10.66 -2.69 11.89
N THR A 74 -10.77 -4.02 11.92
CA THR A 74 -9.95 -4.92 11.10
C THR A 74 -10.79 -5.44 9.95
N VAL A 75 -10.31 -5.27 8.72
CA VAL A 75 -10.98 -5.71 7.49
C VAL A 75 -9.98 -6.48 6.63
N THR A 76 -10.35 -7.69 6.22
CA THR A 76 -9.61 -8.42 5.18
C THR A 76 -10.07 -7.91 3.83
N ALA A 77 -9.14 -7.36 3.05
CA ALA A 77 -9.41 -6.82 1.72
C ALA A 77 -8.30 -7.21 0.74
N VAL A 78 -8.66 -7.33 -0.54
CA VAL A 78 -7.72 -7.56 -1.64
C VAL A 78 -7.44 -6.22 -2.32
N LEU A 79 -6.17 -5.89 -2.51
CA LEU A 79 -5.77 -4.79 -3.38
C LEU A 79 -5.41 -5.35 -4.74
N GLN A 80 -6.02 -4.82 -5.80
CA GLN A 80 -5.73 -5.19 -7.17
C GLN A 80 -5.36 -3.94 -7.96
N CYS A 81 -4.17 -3.96 -8.57
CA CYS A 81 -3.76 -2.91 -9.49
C CYS A 81 -4.61 -2.96 -10.76
N ALA A 82 -5.06 -1.79 -11.25
CA ALA A 82 -5.77 -1.68 -12.52
C ALA A 82 -4.95 -2.20 -13.72
N GLY A 83 -3.61 -2.24 -13.61
CA GLY A 83 -2.71 -2.81 -14.61
C GLY A 83 -2.44 -4.31 -14.46
N ASN A 84 -3.16 -5.02 -13.58
CA ASN A 84 -2.96 -6.47 -13.42
C ASN A 84 -3.19 -7.19 -14.75
N ARG A 85 -2.31 -8.15 -15.09
CA ARG A 85 -2.32 -8.90 -16.36
C ARG A 85 -2.19 -8.05 -17.63
N ARG A 86 -1.68 -6.81 -17.56
CA ARG A 86 -1.46 -5.96 -18.75
C ARG A 86 -0.61 -6.65 -19.83
N THR A 87 0.35 -7.49 -19.45
CA THR A 87 1.21 -8.23 -20.39
C THR A 87 0.41 -9.17 -21.30
N ASP A 88 -0.75 -9.65 -20.87
CA ASP A 88 -1.60 -10.55 -21.67
C ASP A 88 -2.39 -9.79 -22.76
N LEU A 89 -2.36 -8.46 -22.76
CA LEU A 89 -3.02 -7.59 -23.74
C LEU A 89 -2.08 -7.13 -24.86
N GLN A 90 -0.81 -7.56 -24.86
CA GLN A 90 0.22 -7.14 -25.81
C GLN A 90 0.49 -8.20 -26.87
#